data_AF-A0A9Q0DRU2-F1
#
_entry.id   AF-A0A9Q0DRU2-F1
#
_cell.length_a   1.000
_cell.length_b   1.000
_cell.length_c   1.000
_cell.angle_alpha   90.00
_cell.angle_beta   90.00
_cell.angle_gamma   90.00
#
_symmetry.space_group_name_H-M   'P 1'
#
loop_
_entity.id
_entity.type
_entity.pdbx_description
1 polymer ?
#
loop_
_entity_poly.entity_id
_entity_poly.type
_entity_poly.pdbx_seq_one_letter_code
_entity_poly.pdbx_strand_id
1 'polypeptide(L)'
;MQAVNRNGMEGEGLDLMEVLNGMEGLDLMEVLNGMEGEGLDLMEVLNGMEGEGLDLMEVLNGMEGEGLDLMEVLNGMEGEGLDLMEVLNGMEGLDLMEVLNGMEGEGLDLMDVLNGMEGEGLDLMEVLNGMEGEGLDLMDVLNVVRSTSDGFILGLWTLILMVFFKTYGIKHLKHIF
;
A
#
# COMPACT_ATOMS: atom_id res chain seq x y z
N MET A 1 15.26 12.43 -9.95
CA MET A 1 14.57 13.57 -9.28
C MET A 1 14.69 13.34 -7.78
N GLN A 2 14.86 14.34 -6.91
CA GLN A 2 14.82 14.08 -5.46
C GLN A 2 13.35 14.02 -5.02
N ALA A 3 12.93 12.89 -4.46
CA ALA A 3 11.65 12.77 -3.79
C ALA A 3 11.60 13.71 -2.58
N VAL A 4 10.46 14.35 -2.38
CA VAL A 4 10.20 15.17 -1.20
C VAL A 4 9.79 14.21 -0.09
N ASN A 5 10.77 13.82 0.72
CA ASN A 5 10.52 13.09 1.96
C ASN A 5 10.02 14.09 3.02
N ARG A 6 8.87 13.82 3.66
CA ARG A 6 8.35 14.65 4.77
C ARG A 6 8.35 13.83 6.06
N ASN A 7 9.20 14.23 7.00
CA ASN A 7 9.38 13.55 8.28
C ASN A 7 8.98 14.44 9.46
N GLY A 8 8.33 13.84 10.46
CA GLY A 8 8.08 14.48 11.76
C GLY A 8 7.05 15.61 11.71
N MET A 9 6.00 15.48 10.90
CA MET A 9 4.94 16.49 10.84
C MET A 9 3.91 16.26 11.95
N GLU A 10 3.68 17.29 12.76
CA GLU A 10 2.65 17.31 13.81
C GLU A 10 1.57 18.34 13.46
N GLY A 11 0.28 18.00 13.56
CA GLY A 11 -0.79 18.98 13.33
C GLY A 11 -2.22 18.44 13.45
N GLU A 12 -3.16 19.35 13.69
CA GLU A 12 -4.60 19.10 13.61
C GLU A 12 -5.10 19.44 12.19
N GLY A 13 -5.78 18.51 11.51
CA GLY A 13 -6.45 18.76 10.23
C GLY A 13 -5.50 18.92 9.03
N LEU A 14 -4.48 18.07 8.90
CA LEU A 14 -3.59 18.09 7.73
C LEU A 14 -4.21 17.27 6.60
N ASP A 15 -4.37 17.91 5.45
CA ASP A 15 -4.88 17.29 4.21
C ASP A 15 -3.78 17.34 3.13
N LEU A 16 -3.31 16.16 2.70
CA LEU A 16 -2.42 16.01 1.55
C LEU A 16 -3.14 15.29 0.42
N MET A 17 -3.47 16.05 -0.63
CA MET A 17 -4.10 15.47 -1.83
C MET A 17 -3.15 14.56 -2.63
N GLU A 18 -1.95 15.03 -2.94
CA GLU A 18 -0.94 14.25 -3.69
C GLU A 18 0.45 14.51 -3.10
N VAL A 19 1.19 13.45 -2.74
CA VAL A 19 2.56 13.59 -2.22
C VAL A 19 3.57 13.55 -3.37
N LEU A 20 3.53 12.53 -4.23
CA LEU A 20 4.33 12.44 -5.47
C LEU A 20 3.47 11.92 -6.63
N ASN A 21 3.67 12.49 -7.81
CA ASN A 21 2.89 12.15 -9.01
C ASN A 21 3.76 12.19 -10.28
N GLY A 22 3.58 11.20 -11.17
CA GLY A 22 4.01 11.28 -12.56
C GLY A 22 5.53 11.19 -12.74
N MET A 23 6.19 10.34 -11.96
CA MET A 23 7.64 10.29 -11.92
C MET A 23 8.21 9.04 -12.63
N GLU A 24 9.37 9.20 -13.29
CA GLU A 24 10.05 8.13 -14.03
C GLU A 24 11.35 7.64 -13.35
N GLY A 25 11.53 6.32 -13.23
CA GLY A 25 12.78 5.64 -12.86
C GLY A 25 13.33 6.01 -11.46
N LEU A 26 12.69 5.49 -10.41
CA LEU A 26 12.92 5.89 -9.02
C LEU A 26 13.20 4.73 -8.08
N ASP A 27 14.20 4.97 -7.23
CA ASP A 27 14.38 4.28 -5.96
C ASP A 27 13.98 5.25 -4.84
N LEU A 28 12.92 4.93 -4.10
CA LEU A 28 12.51 5.67 -2.90
C LEU A 28 12.81 4.82 -1.68
N MET A 29 13.64 5.33 -0.78
CA MET A 29 13.93 4.65 0.48
C MET A 29 12.95 5.00 1.61
N GLU A 30 12.32 6.17 1.55
CA GLU A 30 11.37 6.64 2.56
C GLU A 30 10.58 7.83 1.99
N VAL A 31 9.25 7.82 2.12
CA VAL A 31 8.37 8.88 1.56
C VAL A 31 7.79 9.76 2.66
N LEU A 32 7.06 9.18 3.62
CA LEU A 32 6.57 9.88 4.82
C LEU A 32 6.90 9.05 6.07
N ASN A 33 7.49 9.70 7.08
CA ASN A 33 7.78 9.04 8.35
C ASN A 33 7.44 9.91 9.57
N GLY A 34 6.87 9.30 10.60
CA GLY A 34 6.72 9.89 11.92
C GLY A 34 5.73 11.05 11.93
N MET A 35 4.57 10.89 11.28
CA MET A 35 3.52 11.91 11.36
C MET A 35 2.58 11.60 12.52
N GLU A 36 2.29 12.62 13.33
CA GLU A 36 1.40 12.52 14.49
C GLU A 36 0.32 13.61 14.42
N GLY A 37 -0.95 13.30 14.63
CA GLY A 37 -1.99 14.32 14.59
C GLY A 37 -3.43 13.83 14.68
N GLU A 38 -4.37 14.77 14.81
CA GLU A 38 -5.81 14.48 14.74
C GLU A 38 -6.35 14.93 13.38
N GLY A 39 -7.12 14.07 12.70
CA GLY A 39 -7.71 14.37 11.38
C GLY A 39 -6.66 14.54 10.29
N LEU A 40 -5.88 13.49 10.05
CA LEU A 40 -4.85 13.45 9.00
C LEU A 40 -5.44 12.75 7.77
N ASP A 41 -5.67 13.49 6.69
CA ASP A 41 -6.26 12.96 5.45
C ASP A 41 -5.19 12.91 4.35
N LEU A 42 -4.87 11.72 3.83
CA LEU A 42 -4.04 11.57 2.62
C LEU A 42 -4.87 10.91 1.51
N MET A 43 -4.98 11.58 0.37
CA MET A 43 -5.76 11.06 -0.75
C MET A 43 -4.93 10.14 -1.65
N GLU A 44 -3.78 10.61 -2.13
CA GLU A 44 -2.86 9.83 -2.97
C GLU A 44 -1.42 10.06 -2.52
N VAL A 45 -0.74 9.01 -2.05
CA VAL A 45 0.68 9.16 -1.65
C VAL A 45 1.58 9.13 -2.88
N LEU A 46 1.60 8.04 -3.65
CA LEU A 46 2.28 7.96 -4.94
C LEU A 46 1.28 7.62 -6.04
N ASN A 47 1.27 8.43 -7.10
CA ASN A 47 0.41 8.19 -8.27
C ASN A 47 1.23 8.23 -9.57
N GLY A 48 0.95 7.31 -10.50
CA GLY A 48 1.43 7.39 -11.88
C GLY A 48 2.95 7.30 -11.98
N MET A 49 3.55 6.29 -11.37
CA MET A 49 5.01 6.11 -11.41
C MET A 49 5.37 5.07 -12.46
N GLU A 50 6.34 5.38 -13.32
CA GLU A 50 6.72 4.51 -14.44
C GLU A 50 8.23 4.25 -14.45
N GLY A 51 8.71 3.05 -14.79
CA GLY A 51 10.14 2.85 -15.00
C GLY A 51 10.66 1.41 -14.94
N GLU A 52 11.94 1.25 -15.28
CA GLU A 52 12.67 -0.02 -15.06
C GLU A 52 13.34 0.03 -13.68
N GLY A 53 13.15 -1.02 -12.87
CA GLY A 53 13.72 -1.19 -11.54
C GLY A 53 13.17 -0.19 -10.53
N LEU A 54 11.85 -0.10 -10.36
CA LEU A 54 11.29 0.77 -9.33
C LEU A 54 11.33 0.05 -7.98
N ASP A 55 12.23 0.50 -7.10
CA ASP A 55 12.37 -0.01 -5.74
C ASP A 55 11.77 1.02 -4.75
N LEU A 56 10.69 0.65 -4.06
CA LEU A 56 10.11 1.45 -2.99
C LEU A 56 10.26 0.75 -1.65
N MET A 57 10.82 1.47 -0.68
CA MET A 57 10.99 1.05 0.69
C MET A 57 10.37 2.09 1.63
N GLU A 58 9.75 1.63 2.72
CA GLU A 58 9.20 2.47 3.80
C GLU A 58 8.36 3.65 3.29
N VAL A 59 7.27 3.36 2.56
CA VAL A 59 6.45 4.42 1.95
C VAL A 59 5.79 5.29 3.04
N LEU A 60 4.99 4.69 3.93
CA LEU A 60 4.54 5.34 5.17
C LEU A 60 5.05 4.55 6.38
N ASN A 61 5.78 5.23 7.25
CA ASN A 61 6.32 4.65 8.47
C ASN A 61 5.91 5.47 9.71
N GLY A 62 5.47 4.81 10.78
CA GLY A 62 5.24 5.45 12.08
C GLY A 62 4.20 6.57 12.04
N MET A 63 2.99 6.29 11.56
CA MET A 63 1.91 7.27 11.50
C MET A 63 0.91 7.01 12.63
N GLU A 64 0.69 8.00 13.49
CA GLU A 64 -0.16 7.87 14.67
C GLU A 64 -1.18 9.01 14.72
N GLY A 65 -2.46 8.68 14.94
CA GLY A 65 -3.47 9.73 15.05
C GLY A 65 -4.89 9.24 15.27
N GLU A 66 -5.74 10.09 15.84
CA GLU A 66 -7.19 9.86 15.83
C GLU A 66 -7.76 10.40 14.50
N GLY A 67 -8.37 9.51 13.70
CA GLY A 67 -8.93 9.87 12.39
C GLY A 67 -7.86 10.12 11.33
N LEU A 68 -6.92 9.17 11.21
CA LEU A 68 -6.02 9.10 10.06
C LEU A 68 -6.78 8.41 8.91
N ASP A 69 -7.10 9.13 7.85
CA ASP A 69 -7.80 8.60 6.68
C ASP A 69 -6.83 8.55 5.48
N LEU A 70 -6.62 7.35 4.94
CA LEU A 70 -5.84 7.10 3.73
C LEU A 70 -6.74 6.55 2.63
N MET A 71 -6.86 7.28 1.52
CA MET A 71 -7.66 6.81 0.40
C MET A 71 -6.87 5.86 -0.49
N GLU A 72 -5.74 6.31 -1.05
CA GLU A 72 -4.88 5.51 -1.90
C GLU A 72 -3.40 5.74 -1.53
N VAL A 73 -2.66 4.66 -1.27
CA VAL A 73 -1.22 4.77 -0.99
C VAL A 73 -0.42 4.77 -2.28
N LEU A 74 -0.51 3.69 -3.08
CA LEU A 74 0.15 3.58 -4.38
C LEU A 74 -0.91 3.34 -5.46
N ASN A 75 -0.97 4.23 -6.45
CA ASN A 75 -1.88 4.11 -7.60
C ASN A 75 -1.11 4.23 -8.92
N GLY A 76 -1.39 3.33 -9.86
CA GLY A 76 -0.89 3.42 -11.23
C GLY A 76 0.63 3.33 -11.30
N MET A 77 1.19 2.19 -10.88
CA MET A 77 2.62 1.93 -10.94
C MET A 77 2.92 0.98 -12.11
N GLU A 78 3.70 1.40 -13.09
CA GLU A 78 4.04 0.60 -14.28
C GLU A 78 5.55 0.39 -14.43
N GLY A 79 6.01 -0.84 -14.63
CA GLY A 79 7.45 -1.05 -14.81
C GLY A 79 7.94 -2.49 -14.90
N GLU A 80 9.21 -2.66 -15.30
CA GLU A 80 9.91 -3.94 -15.18
C GLU A 80 10.73 -3.96 -13.89
N GLY A 81 10.56 -4.96 -13.04
CA GLY A 81 11.23 -5.07 -11.73
C GLY A 81 10.65 -4.07 -10.73
N LEU A 82 9.41 -4.28 -10.30
CA LEU A 82 8.78 -3.47 -9.26
C LEU A 82 8.96 -4.18 -7.91
N ASP A 83 9.80 -3.64 -7.02
CA ASP A 83 9.98 -4.17 -5.66
C ASP A 83 9.39 -3.18 -4.65
N LEU A 84 8.39 -3.63 -3.90
CA LEU A 84 7.81 -2.86 -2.80
C LEU A 84 8.04 -3.55 -1.47
N MET A 85 8.69 -2.83 -0.55
CA MET A 85 9.00 -3.30 0.79
C MET A 85 8.47 -2.32 1.85
N GLU A 86 7.79 -2.85 2.86
CA GLU A 86 7.30 -2.05 4.00
C GLU A 86 6.47 -0.82 3.55
N VAL A 87 5.44 -1.06 2.73
CA VAL A 87 4.60 0.03 2.19
C VAL A 87 3.95 0.82 3.33
N LEU A 88 3.31 0.13 4.28
CA LEU A 88 2.80 0.72 5.52
C LEU A 88 3.38 0.00 6.72
N ASN A 89 4.09 0.73 7.58
CA ASN A 89 4.72 0.19 8.78
C ASN A 89 4.38 1.04 10.01
N GLY A 90 3.87 0.42 11.07
CA GLY A 90 3.65 1.09 12.36
C GLY A 90 2.57 2.17 12.30
N MET A 91 1.34 1.77 11.96
CA MET A 91 0.21 2.70 11.82
C MET A 91 -0.79 2.52 12.96
N GLU A 92 -1.27 3.62 13.56
CA GLU A 92 -2.28 3.61 14.61
C GLU A 92 -3.48 4.52 14.28
N GLY A 93 -4.72 3.99 14.45
CA GLY A 93 -5.96 4.76 14.30
C GLY A 93 -6.37 5.07 12.84
N LEU A 94 -5.99 4.18 11.92
CA LEU A 94 -6.10 4.33 10.46
C LEU A 94 -7.42 3.83 9.86
N ASP A 95 -8.14 4.64 9.10
CA ASP A 95 -9.10 4.17 8.08
C ASP A 95 -8.42 4.15 6.71
N LEU A 96 -8.35 2.98 6.06
CA LEU A 96 -7.64 2.78 4.80
C LEU A 96 -8.56 2.18 3.74
N MET A 97 -8.75 2.91 2.66
CA MET A 97 -9.57 2.43 1.55
C MET A 97 -8.76 1.50 0.63
N GLU A 98 -7.62 1.95 0.13
CA GLU A 98 -6.83 1.21 -0.85
C GLU A 98 -5.33 1.38 -0.64
N VAL A 99 -4.58 0.26 -0.63
CA VAL A 99 -3.11 0.31 -0.50
C VAL A 99 -2.45 0.35 -1.86
N LEU A 100 -2.62 -0.70 -2.66
CA LEU A 100 -2.01 -0.84 -3.98
C LEU A 100 -3.10 -0.97 -5.04
N ASN A 101 -3.18 0.01 -5.95
CA ASN A 101 -4.12 0.02 -7.06
C ASN A 101 -3.37 0.14 -8.40
N GLY A 102 -3.73 -0.72 -9.37
CA GLY A 102 -3.25 -0.58 -10.74
C GLY A 102 -1.73 -0.74 -10.85
N MET A 103 -1.21 -1.85 -10.33
CA MET A 103 0.21 -2.18 -10.43
C MET A 103 0.43 -3.10 -11.63
N GLU A 104 1.20 -2.64 -12.63
CA GLU A 104 1.45 -3.37 -13.88
C GLU A 104 2.96 -3.56 -14.12
N GLY A 105 3.40 -4.80 -14.37
CA GLY A 105 4.82 -5.01 -14.62
C GLY A 105 5.32 -6.45 -14.74
N GLU A 106 6.54 -6.63 -15.25
CA GLU A 106 7.24 -7.92 -15.16
C GLU A 106 8.12 -7.95 -13.91
N GLY A 107 8.01 -8.98 -13.08
CA GLY A 107 8.78 -9.11 -11.83
C GLY A 107 8.29 -8.14 -10.76
N LEU A 108 7.07 -8.36 -10.29
CA LEU A 108 6.48 -7.57 -9.21
C LEU A 108 6.64 -8.33 -7.88
N ASP A 109 7.48 -7.81 -6.99
CA ASP A 109 7.78 -8.39 -5.69
C ASP A 109 7.20 -7.49 -4.59
N LEU A 110 6.34 -8.05 -3.74
CA LEU A 110 5.76 -7.35 -2.60
C LEU A 110 6.15 -8.03 -1.29
N MET A 111 6.73 -7.25 -0.38
CA MET A 111 7.13 -7.68 0.95
C MET A 111 6.59 -6.74 2.02
N ASP A 112 6.01 -7.29 3.08
CA ASP A 112 5.62 -6.52 4.28
C ASP A 112 4.71 -5.31 3.96
N VAL A 113 3.75 -5.47 3.04
CA VAL A 113 2.89 -4.36 2.56
C VAL A 113 2.17 -3.65 3.72
N LEU A 114 1.67 -4.41 4.70
CA LEU A 114 1.03 -3.88 5.90
C LEU A 114 1.68 -4.54 7.13
N ASN A 115 2.50 -3.78 7.86
CA ASN A 115 3.23 -4.26 9.03
C ASN A 115 2.94 -3.42 10.28
N GLY A 116 2.66 -4.07 11.42
CA GLY A 116 2.55 -3.38 12.70
C GLY A 116 1.38 -2.39 12.78
N MET A 117 0.22 -2.78 12.25
CA MET A 117 -0.96 -1.93 12.23
C MET A 117 -1.83 -2.18 13.48
N GLU A 118 -2.09 -1.15 14.27
CA GLU A 118 -2.84 -1.24 15.53
C GLU A 118 -3.91 -0.12 15.65
N GLY A 119 -4.80 -0.24 16.64
CA GLY A 119 -5.77 0.81 16.97
C GLY A 119 -7.24 0.38 16.89
N GLU A 120 -8.07 1.08 17.67
CA GLU A 120 -9.53 0.97 17.56
C GLU A 120 -9.98 1.73 16.32
N GLY A 121 -10.74 1.09 15.43
CA GLY A 121 -11.21 1.73 14.20
C GLY A 121 -10.37 1.44 12.96
N LEU A 122 -9.34 0.59 13.04
CA LEU A 122 -8.60 0.18 11.86
C LEU A 122 -9.54 -0.51 10.85
N ASP A 123 -9.87 0.20 9.78
CA ASP A 123 -10.66 -0.28 8.65
C ASP A 123 -9.75 -0.40 7.42
N LEU A 124 -9.96 -1.47 6.67
CA LEU A 124 -9.18 -1.81 5.49
C LEU A 124 -10.11 -2.40 4.45
N MET A 125 -10.38 -1.66 3.38
CA MET A 125 -11.29 -2.13 2.34
C MET A 125 -10.58 -2.98 1.28
N GLU A 126 -9.45 -2.50 0.76
CA GLU A 126 -8.71 -3.18 -0.30
C GLU A 126 -7.19 -3.02 -0.13
N VAL A 127 -6.46 -4.13 -0.22
CA VAL A 127 -4.99 -4.10 -0.13
C VAL A 127 -4.37 -4.13 -1.52
N LEU A 128 -4.87 -5.01 -2.39
CA LEU A 128 -4.31 -5.25 -3.71
C LEU A 128 -5.44 -5.25 -4.74
N ASN A 129 -5.49 -4.22 -5.56
CA ASN A 129 -6.42 -4.07 -6.67
C ASN A 129 -5.67 -3.91 -7.98
N GLY A 130 -6.21 -4.47 -9.07
CA GLY A 130 -5.63 -4.26 -10.40
C GLY A 130 -4.17 -4.69 -10.54
N MET A 131 -3.74 -5.75 -9.86
CA MET A 131 -2.37 -6.27 -9.97
C MET A 131 -2.19 -7.11 -11.25
N GLU A 132 -1.53 -6.57 -12.26
CA GLU A 132 -1.26 -7.22 -13.54
C GLU A 132 0.24 -7.38 -13.77
N GLY A 133 0.66 -8.48 -14.41
CA GLY A 133 2.09 -8.76 -14.53
C GLY A 133 2.49 -10.23 -14.43
N GLU A 134 3.62 -10.56 -15.05
CA GLU A 134 4.29 -11.85 -14.88
C GLU A 134 5.24 -11.79 -13.69
N GLY A 135 5.38 -12.89 -12.94
CA GLY A 135 6.34 -12.95 -11.84
C GLY A 135 5.92 -12.26 -10.54
N LEU A 136 4.61 -12.09 -10.29
CA LEU A 136 4.11 -11.62 -8.99
C LEU A 136 4.57 -12.54 -7.85
N ASP A 137 5.39 -12.03 -6.94
CA ASP A 137 5.68 -12.64 -5.64
C ASP A 137 5.07 -11.82 -4.50
N LEU A 138 4.50 -12.52 -3.52
CA LEU A 138 3.84 -11.93 -2.36
C LEU A 138 4.38 -12.60 -1.11
N MET A 139 5.14 -11.87 -0.32
CA MET A 139 5.62 -12.32 0.98
C MET A 139 5.09 -11.40 2.06
N ASP A 140 4.49 -12.00 3.10
CA ASP A 140 4.20 -11.28 4.34
C ASP A 140 3.35 -10.00 4.15
N VAL A 141 2.41 -10.02 3.20
CA VAL A 141 1.53 -8.88 2.84
C VAL A 141 0.79 -8.27 4.04
N LEU A 142 0.47 -9.09 5.05
CA LEU A 142 -0.15 -8.67 6.29
C LEU A 142 0.62 -9.25 7.48
N ASN A 143 1.38 -8.41 8.17
CA ASN A 143 2.19 -8.77 9.31
C ASN A 143 1.77 -7.98 10.56
N VAL A 144 1.48 -8.70 11.64
CA VAL A 144 1.16 -8.11 12.96
C VAL A 144 0.09 -7.01 12.87
N VAL A 145 -1.07 -7.34 12.31
CA VAL A 145 -2.23 -6.43 12.28
C VAL A 145 -3.22 -6.77 13.39
N ARG A 146 -3.61 -5.77 14.17
CA ARG A 146 -4.56 -5.88 15.28
C ARG A 146 -5.66 -4.84 15.14
N SER A 147 -6.83 -5.31 14.72
CA SER A 147 -8.05 -4.50 14.66
C SER A 147 -9.23 -5.25 15.27
N THR A 148 -10.17 -4.50 15.84
CA THR A 148 -11.48 -5.00 16.31
C THR A 148 -12.61 -4.70 15.32
N SER A 149 -12.32 -4.06 14.19
CA SER A 149 -13.32 -3.61 13.21
C SER A 149 -13.72 -4.69 12.19
N ASP A 150 -14.99 -4.64 11.76
CA ASP A 150 -15.55 -5.53 10.75
C ASP A 150 -14.96 -5.29 9.34
N GLY A 151 -14.57 -4.05 9.03
CA GLY A 151 -14.08 -3.70 7.71
C GLY A 151 -12.70 -4.30 7.40
N PHE A 152 -11.79 -4.38 8.39
CA PHE A 152 -10.55 -5.15 8.28
C PHE A 152 -10.78 -6.62 7.86
N ILE A 153 -11.86 -7.24 8.35
CA ILE A 153 -12.21 -8.62 7.95
C ILE A 153 -12.55 -8.67 6.46
N LEU A 154 -13.26 -7.67 5.92
CA LEU A 154 -13.61 -7.63 4.50
C LEU A 154 -12.37 -7.47 3.61
N GLY A 155 -11.46 -6.54 3.93
CA GLY A 155 -10.19 -6.40 3.21
C GLY A 155 -9.30 -7.65 3.27
N LEU A 156 -9.30 -8.35 4.40
CA LEU A 156 -8.62 -9.65 4.49
C LEU A 156 -9.28 -10.71 3.59
N TRP A 157 -10.60 -10.75 3.50
CA TRP A 157 -11.32 -11.68 2.62
C TRP A 157 -11.07 -11.41 1.14
N THR A 158 -11.06 -10.13 0.73
CA THR A 158 -10.77 -9.76 -0.67
C THR A 158 -9.36 -10.18 -1.06
N LEU A 159 -8.38 -9.92 -0.18
CA LEU A 159 -6.99 -10.34 -0.38
C LEU A 159 -6.86 -11.88 -0.51
N ILE A 160 -7.49 -12.64 0.38
CA ILE A 160 -7.46 -14.12 0.34
C ILE A 160 -8.05 -14.65 -0.97
N LEU A 161 -9.19 -14.12 -1.41
CA LEU A 161 -9.84 -14.54 -2.64
C LEU A 161 -8.96 -14.22 -3.87
N MET A 162 -8.40 -13.01 -3.92
CA MET A 162 -7.54 -12.54 -5.00
C MET A 162 -6.31 -13.45 -5.15
N VAL A 163 -5.59 -13.73 -4.06
CA VAL A 163 -4.45 -14.66 -4.04
C VAL A 163 -4.90 -16.07 -4.48
N PHE A 164 -6.01 -16.58 -3.96
CA PHE A 164 -6.51 -17.90 -4.33
C PHE A 164 -6.79 -18.01 -5.85
N PHE A 165 -7.45 -17.02 -6.45
CA PHE A 165 -7.75 -17.03 -7.89
C PHE A 165 -6.48 -16.90 -8.74
N LYS A 166 -5.51 -16.06 -8.35
CA LYS A 166 -4.26 -15.88 -9.08
C LYS A 166 -3.35 -17.11 -8.98
N THR A 167 -3.23 -17.73 -7.81
CA THR A 167 -2.39 -18.92 -7.60
C THR A 167 -3.02 -20.21 -8.14
N TYR A 168 -4.33 -20.42 -7.91
CA TYR A 168 -5.01 -21.69 -8.20
C TYR A 168 -5.99 -21.63 -9.38
N GLY A 169 -6.69 -20.50 -9.57
CA GLY A 169 -7.74 -20.35 -10.58
C GLY A 169 -7.22 -20.48 -12.02
N ILE A 170 -6.09 -19.85 -12.34
CA ILE A 170 -5.51 -19.86 -13.71
C ILE A 170 -5.00 -21.27 -14.09
N LYS A 171 -4.43 -22.01 -13.13
CA LYS A 171 -3.86 -23.35 -13.39
C LYS A 171 -4.94 -24.43 -13.55
N HIS A 172 -6.07 -24.34 -12.84
CA HIS A 172 -7.12 -25.37 -12.88
C HIS A 172 -8.26 -25.10 -13.88
N LEU A 173 -8.44 -23.87 -14.38
CA LEU A 173 -9.45 -23.59 -15.41
C LEU A 173 -9.19 -24.33 -16.73
N LYS A 174 -7.91 -24.58 -17.08
CA LYS A 174 -7.52 -25.31 -18.30
C LYS A 174 -7.89 -26.80 -18.29
N HIS A 175 -8.26 -27.37 -17.14
CA HIS A 175 -8.61 -28.78 -17.01
C HIS A 175 -10.12 -29.03 -16.91
N ILE A 176 -10.93 -27.96 -16.83
CA ILE A 176 -12.38 -28.02 -16.69
C ILE A 176 -13.10 -27.71 -18.02
N PHE A 177 -12.39 -27.19 -19.04
CA PHE A 177 -12.88 -27.02 -20.41
C PHE A 177 -12.16 -27.93 -21.40
#